data_AF-A0A1G1FYZ5-F1
#
_entry.id   AF-A0A1G1FYZ5-F1
#
_cell.length_a   1.000
_cell.length_b   1.000
_cell.length_c   1.000
_cell.angle_alpha   90.00
_cell.angle_beta   90.00
_cell.angle_gamma   90.00
#
_symmetry.space_group_name_H-M   'P 1'
#
loop_
_entity.id
_entity.type
_entity.pdbx_description
1 polymer ?
#
loop_
_entity_poly.entity_id
_entity_poly.type
_entity_poly.pdbx_seq_one_letter_code
_entity_poly.pdbx_strand_id
1 'polypeptide(L)'
;MFIEVAFTFILCIFVIFWTWRLLKQIKYLEGILPICSFCKKIRLKNDWTTIEEYVSKHSEAEFSHGLCPECAEKYYGDVLHKNKHKSV
;
A
#
# COMPACT_ATOMS: atom_id res chain seq x y z
N MET A 1 -1.68 -37.15 32.11
CA MET A 1 -3.06 -36.78 31.72
C MET A 1 -3.50 -35.40 32.20
N PHE A 2 -3.91 -35.16 33.46
CA PHE A 2 -4.40 -33.83 33.88
C PHE A 2 -3.35 -32.72 33.82
N ILE A 3 -2.10 -33.02 34.19
CA ILE A 3 -0.98 -32.06 34.18
C ILE A 3 -0.58 -31.70 32.75
N GLU A 4 -0.59 -32.67 31.84
CA GLU A 4 -0.27 -32.43 30.42
C GLU A 4 -1.32 -31.55 29.77
N VAL A 5 -2.61 -31.78 30.06
CA VAL A 5 -3.70 -30.94 29.58
C VAL A 5 -3.60 -29.52 30.17
N ALA A 6 -3.28 -29.38 31.46
CA ALA A 6 -3.05 -28.07 32.07
C ALA A 6 -1.88 -27.32 31.41
N PHE A 7 -0.79 -28.02 31.10
CA PHE A 7 0.39 -27.42 30.47
C PHE A 7 0.09 -26.96 29.04
N THR A 8 -0.66 -27.74 28.25
CA THR A 8 -1.07 -27.32 26.90
C THR A 8 -2.02 -26.13 26.93
N PHE A 9 -2.97 -26.07 27.86
CA PHE A 9 -3.84 -24.88 28.02
C PHE A 9 -3.05 -23.64 28.45
N ILE A 10 -2.09 -23.77 29.37
CA ILE A 10 -1.22 -22.65 29.78
C ILE A 10 -0.37 -22.16 28.61
N LEU A 11 0.22 -23.07 27.84
CA LEU A 11 1.01 -22.72 26.65
C LEU A 11 0.13 -22.08 25.57
N CYS A 12 -1.08 -22.57 25.34
CA CYS A 12 -2.02 -21.97 24.40
C CYS A 12 -2.44 -20.57 24.85
N ILE A 13 -2.78 -20.37 26.12
CA ILE A 13 -3.12 -19.05 26.66
C ILE A 13 -1.95 -18.09 26.53
N PHE A 14 -0.73 -18.56 26.83
CA PHE A 14 0.48 -17.78 26.67
C PHE A 14 0.69 -17.41 25.19
N VAL A 15 0.73 -18.38 24.29
CA VAL A 15 0.91 -18.14 22.84
C VAL A 15 -0.16 -17.19 22.29
N ILE A 16 -1.44 -17.39 22.61
CA ILE A 16 -2.55 -16.53 22.18
C ILE A 16 -2.34 -15.10 22.72
N PHE A 17 -1.95 -14.96 23.99
CA PHE A 17 -1.65 -13.66 24.58
C PHE A 17 -0.48 -12.94 23.88
N TRP A 18 0.57 -13.68 23.51
CA TRP A 18 1.70 -13.12 22.76
C TRP A 18 1.33 -12.74 21.32
N THR A 19 0.55 -13.57 20.62
CA THR A 19 0.13 -13.32 19.25
C THR A 19 -0.81 -12.11 19.14
N TRP A 20 -1.66 -11.85 20.15
CA TRP A 20 -2.52 -10.65 20.20
C TRP A 20 -1.74 -9.34 20.13
N ARG A 21 -0.49 -9.33 20.63
CA ARG A 21 0.38 -8.15 20.54
C ARG A 21 0.85 -7.87 19.12
N LEU A 22 1.05 -8.90 18.30
CA LEU A 22 1.50 -8.79 16.92
C LEU A 22 0.37 -8.33 15.98
N LEU A 23 -0.84 -8.88 16.16
CA LEU A 23 -2.00 -8.49 15.36
C LEU A 23 -2.42 -7.02 15.57
N LYS A 24 -2.09 -6.41 16.72
CA LYS A 24 -2.38 -5.00 17.01
C LYS A 24 -1.61 -4.03 16.10
N GLN A 25 -0.49 -4.47 15.53
CA GLN A 25 0.30 -3.68 14.57
C GLN A 25 -0.18 -3.83 13.14
N ILE A 26 -0.91 -4.90 12.85
CA ILE A 26 -1.51 -5.14 11.54
C ILE A 26 -2.85 -4.41 11.50
N LYS A 27 -2.79 -3.08 11.44
CA LYS A 27 -3.92 -2.23 11.05
C LYS A 27 -4.20 -2.47 9.57
N TYR A 28 -4.85 -3.59 9.27
CA TYR A 28 -5.42 -3.84 7.95
C TYR A 28 -6.48 -2.77 7.69
N LEU A 29 -6.14 -1.88 6.74
CA LEU A 29 -6.96 -0.90 6.05
C LEU A 29 -8.26 -0.55 6.78
N GLU A 30 -8.17 0.48 7.64
CA GLU A 30 -9.34 1.25 8.04
C GLU A 30 -10.13 1.62 6.75
N GLY A 31 -11.45 1.43 6.80
CA GLY A 31 -12.36 1.47 5.65
C GLY A 31 -12.32 2.74 4.77
N ILE A 32 -13.22 2.79 3.79
CA ILE A 32 -13.39 3.83 2.75
C ILE A 32 -12.60 5.11 3.03
N LEU A 33 -11.48 5.28 2.30
CA LEU A 33 -10.65 6.47 2.42
C LEU A 33 -11.35 7.66 1.77
N PRO A 34 -11.63 8.75 2.52
CA PRO A 34 -12.19 9.96 1.94
C PRO A 34 -11.16 10.63 1.03
N ILE A 35 -11.40 10.56 -0.28
CA ILE A 35 -10.59 11.21 -1.32
C ILE A 35 -11.25 12.51 -1.80
N CYS A 36 -10.45 13.52 -2.12
CA CYS A 36 -10.94 14.71 -2.79
C CYS A 36 -11.27 14.40 -4.25
N SER A 37 -12.50 14.68 -4.69
CA SER A 37 -12.94 14.42 -6.07
C SER A 37 -12.16 15.19 -7.14
N PHE A 38 -11.54 16.33 -6.77
CA PHE A 38 -10.79 17.17 -7.71
C PHE A 38 -9.31 16.82 -7.77
N CYS A 39 -8.63 16.81 -6.63
CA CYS A 39 -7.17 16.63 -6.56
C CYS A 39 -6.72 15.22 -6.17
N LYS A 40 -7.67 14.31 -5.88
CA LYS A 40 -7.43 12.91 -5.47
C LYS A 40 -6.57 12.72 -4.21
N LYS A 41 -6.32 13.79 -3.45
CA LYS A 41 -5.66 13.70 -2.13
C LYS A 41 -6.53 12.95 -1.14
N ILE A 42 -5.90 12.26 -0.20
CA ILE A 42 -6.54 11.53 0.90
C ILE A 42 -6.63 12.45 2.12
N ARG A 43 -7.78 12.49 2.78
CA ARG A 43 -7.98 13.28 4.00
C ARG A 43 -7.59 12.47 5.24
N LEU A 44 -6.58 12.95 5.98
CA LEU A 44 -6.22 12.43 7.30
C LEU A 44 -6.61 13.44 8.38
N LYS A 45 -7.68 13.15 9.13
CA LYS A 45 -8.19 14.02 10.21
C LYS A 45 -8.44 15.46 9.75
N ASN A 46 -7.40 16.31 9.79
CA ASN A 46 -7.41 17.71 9.41
C ASN A 46 -6.53 18.06 8.20
N ASP A 47 -5.71 17.13 7.71
CA ASP A 47 -4.75 17.37 6.63
C ASP A 47 -5.08 16.59 5.35
N TRP A 48 -4.53 17.06 4.24
CA TRP A 48 -4.64 16.43 2.93
C TRP A 48 -3.26 15.96 2.47
N THR A 49 -3.10 14.66 2.29
CA THR A 49 -1.85 14.04 1.80
C THR A 49 -2.07 13.42 0.41
N THR A 50 -1.00 13.24 -0.35
CA THR A 50 -1.10 12.55 -1.62
C THR A 50 -1.25 11.04 -1.41
N ILE A 51 -1.72 10.33 -2.44
CA ILE A 51 -1.92 8.88 -2.35
C ILE A 51 -0.58 8.18 -2.14
N GLU A 52 0.46 8.64 -2.82
CA GLU A 52 1.81 8.09 -2.76
C GLU A 52 2.36 8.20 -1.33
N GLU A 53 2.27 9.40 -0.73
CA GLU A 53 2.73 9.64 0.63
C GLU A 53 1.93 8.83 1.66
N TYR A 54 0.61 8.70 1.47
CA TYR A 54 -0.23 7.88 2.34
C TYR A 54 0.16 6.40 2.27
N VAL A 55 0.26 5.84 1.06
CA VAL A 55 0.53 4.42 0.83
C VAL A 55 1.94 4.05 1.27
N SER A 56 2.96 4.88 0.97
CA SER A 56 4.32 4.62 1.44
C SER A 56 4.48 4.72 2.97
N LYS A 57 3.63 5.48 3.67
CA LYS A 57 3.63 5.52 5.14
C LYS A 57 2.90 4.33 5.79
N HIS A 58 1.95 3.73 5.09
CA HIS A 58 1.07 2.68 5.63
C HIS A 58 1.28 1.30 5.00
N SER A 59 2.26 1.17 4.10
CA SER A 59 2.64 -0.09 3.44
C SER A 59 4.10 -0.07 3.04
N GLU A 60 4.67 -1.22 2.72
CA GLU A 60 6.03 -1.35 2.17
C GLU A 60 6.11 -1.03 0.67
N ALA A 61 5.06 -0.43 0.08
CA ALA A 61 5.02 -0.16 -1.35
C ALA A 61 5.92 1.02 -1.74
N GLU A 62 6.77 0.78 -2.74
CA GLU A 62 7.59 1.79 -3.40
C GLU A 62 6.93 2.25 -4.72
N PHE A 63 6.96 3.55 -4.98
CA PHE A 63 6.41 4.13 -6.22
C PHE A 63 7.53 4.43 -7.22
N SER A 64 7.41 3.88 -8.43
CA SER A 64 8.22 4.28 -9.57
C SER A 64 7.42 5.23 -10.48
N HIS A 65 8.12 6.21 -11.07
CA HIS A 65 7.51 7.13 -12.01
C HIS A 65 7.74 6.60 -13.43
N GLY A 66 6.72 5.94 -13.99
CA GLY A 66 6.71 5.44 -15.35
C GLY A 66 5.66 6.13 -16.22
N LEU A 67 5.81 6.05 -17.54
CA LEU A 67 4.82 6.52 -18.50
C LEU A 67 4.15 5.30 -19.15
N CYS A 68 2.81 5.22 -19.15
CA CYS A 68 2.12 4.16 -19.87
C CYS A 68 2.23 4.37 -21.39
N PRO A 69 2.10 3.32 -22.22
CA PRO A 69 2.20 3.42 -23.67
C PRO A 69 1.28 4.49 -24.28
N GLU A 70 0.05 4.60 -23.76
CA GLU A 70 -0.93 5.59 -24.22
C GLU A 70 -0.48 7.03 -23.93
N CYS A 71 0.07 7.30 -22.74
CA CYS A 71 0.60 8.62 -22.39
C CYS A 71 1.87 8.92 -23.19
N ALA A 72 2.72 7.92 -23.43
CA ALA A 72 3.91 8.07 -24.25
C ALA A 72 3.55 8.46 -25.69
N GLU A 73 2.56 7.79 -26.28
CA GLU A 73 2.07 8.11 -27.62
C GLU A 73 1.37 9.48 -27.65
N LYS A 74 0.55 9.81 -26.65
CA LYS A 74 -0.18 11.08 -26.61
C LYS A 74 0.73 12.31 -26.47
N TYR A 75 1.77 12.24 -25.64
CA TYR A 75 2.63 13.41 -25.36
C TYR A 75 3.95 13.39 -26.14
N TYR A 76 4.42 12.22 -26.55
CA TYR A 76 5.72 12.05 -27.23
C TYR A 76 5.61 11.28 -28.55
N GLY A 77 4.41 10.96 -29.03
CA GLY A 77 4.20 10.24 -30.29
C GLY A 77 4.96 10.87 -31.45
N ASP A 78 4.88 12.19 -31.63
CA ASP A 78 5.57 12.89 -32.72
C ASP A 78 7.10 12.70 -32.69
N VAL A 79 7.69 12.63 -31.49
CA VAL A 79 9.12 12.41 -31.28
C VAL A 79 9.48 10.94 -31.49
N LEU A 80 8.66 10.03 -30.98
CA LEU A 80 8.83 8.58 -31.15
C LEU A 80 8.71 8.16 -32.62
N HIS A 81 7.78 8.75 -33.37
CA HIS A 81 7.58 8.51 -34.80
C HIS A 81 8.69 9.14 -35.66
N LYS A 82 9.21 10.32 -35.29
CA LYS A 82 10.39 10.91 -35.96
C LYS A 82 11.66 10.07 -35.79
N ASN A 83 11.87 9.50 -34.61
CA ASN A 83 13.07 8.70 -34.34
C ASN A 83 13.08 7.37 -35.10
N LYS A 84 11.93 6.76 -35.42
CA LYS A 84 11.86 5.57 -36.29
C LYS A 84 12.39 5.82 -37.71
N HIS A 85 12.37 7.06 -38.20
CA HIS A 85 12.82 7.42 -39.55
C HIS A 85 14.28 7.89 -39.63
N LYS A 86 14.99 8.02 -38.49
CA LYS A 86 16.40 8.45 -38.44
C LYS A 86 17.39 7.33 -38.11
N SER A 87 16.91 6.14 -37.78
CA SER A 87 17.73 4.97 -37.46
C SER A 87 17.91 4.02 -38.66
N VAL A 88 17.96 4.58 -39.88
CA VAL A 88 18.36 3.90 -41.12
C VAL A 88 19.47 4.71 -41.77
#